data_AF-A0A1V4ZFH9-F1
#
_entry.id   AF-A0A1V4ZFH9-F1
#
_cell.length_a   1.000
_cell.length_b   1.000
_cell.length_c   1.000
_cell.angle_alpha   90.00
_cell.angle_beta   90.00
_cell.angle_gamma   90.00
#
_symmetry.space_group_name_H-M   'P 1'
#
loop_
_entity.id
_entity.type
_entity.pdbx_description
1 polymer ?
#
loop_
_entity_poly.entity_id
_entity_poly.type
_entity_poly.pdbx_seq_one_letter_code
_entity_poly.pdbx_strand_id
1 'polypeptide(L)'
;MAPDAKIPAIIFLLLAALIAAPPAGAMINPSAGYCEALGYQYTVTVAADGGMTGFCVLPGNRSVDAWQFLEGKTAPEFSYCKKQGLEIRTVIDPDVCGMLGDTCAVCIKGDGSVQEVTRMMGIDFREKICSGNICCDPATDISCSFAQGTNGSTGTDGSGQKDWLSLAVIGIIVLLIIAAAAYFLMRKKIP
;
A
#
# COMPACT_ATOMS: atom_id res chain seq x y z
N MET A 1 7.24 -51.19 -7.65
CA MET A 1 6.81 -49.88 -8.18
C MET A 1 7.52 -48.80 -7.38
N ALA A 2 8.61 -48.23 -7.91
CA ALA A 2 9.29 -47.11 -7.27
C ALA A 2 8.52 -45.81 -7.59
N PRO A 3 8.29 -44.92 -6.62
CA PRO A 3 7.65 -43.64 -6.90
C PRO A 3 8.53 -42.83 -7.86
N ASP A 4 7.91 -42.29 -8.91
CA ASP A 4 8.57 -41.51 -9.95
C ASP A 4 9.19 -40.25 -9.31
N ALA A 5 10.52 -40.17 -9.28
CA ALA A 5 11.28 -39.14 -8.57
C ALA A 5 10.99 -37.69 -9.03
N LYS A 6 10.20 -37.54 -10.10
CA LYS A 6 9.70 -36.26 -10.62
C LYS A 6 8.59 -35.67 -9.75
N ILE A 7 7.76 -36.50 -9.12
CA ILE A 7 6.62 -36.07 -8.30
C ILE A 7 7.06 -35.26 -7.06
N PRO A 8 8.01 -35.73 -6.23
CA PRO A 8 8.44 -34.95 -5.06
C PRO A 8 9.18 -33.65 -5.44
N ALA A 9 9.89 -33.62 -6.58
CA ALA A 9 10.57 -32.43 -7.07
C ALA A 9 9.59 -31.34 -7.54
N ILE A 10 8.51 -31.74 -8.23
CA ILE A 10 7.44 -30.81 -8.65
C ILE A 10 6.71 -30.26 -7.42
N ILE A 11 6.38 -31.11 -6.45
CA ILE A 11 5.72 -30.69 -5.20
C ILE A 11 6.61 -29.68 -4.44
N PHE A 12 7.91 -29.94 -4.33
CA PHE A 12 8.84 -29.03 -3.68
C PHE A 12 8.95 -27.67 -4.40
N LEU A 13 9.01 -27.67 -5.74
CA LEU A 13 9.01 -26.44 -6.54
C LEU A 13 7.72 -25.62 -6.39
N LEU A 14 6.56 -26.29 -6.36
CA LEU A 14 5.28 -25.62 -6.16
C LEU A 14 5.14 -25.05 -4.74
N LEU A 15 5.57 -25.79 -3.71
CA LEU A 15 5.59 -25.30 -2.32
C LEU A 15 6.55 -24.11 -2.15
N ALA A 16 7.74 -24.16 -2.75
CA ALA A 16 8.69 -23.05 -2.72
C ALA A 16 8.13 -21.80 -3.41
N ALA A 17 7.41 -21.96 -4.53
CA ALA A 17 6.75 -20.86 -5.23
C ALA A 17 5.63 -20.21 -4.40
N LEU A 18 4.87 -20.99 -3.62
CA LEU A 18 3.83 -20.44 -2.74
C LEU A 18 4.42 -19.62 -1.58
N ILE A 19 5.57 -20.04 -1.01
CA ILE A 19 6.21 -19.33 0.11
C ILE A 19 6.92 -18.04 -0.38
N ALA A 20 7.36 -18.02 -1.64
CA ALA A 20 8.04 -16.87 -2.24
C ALA A 20 7.10 -15.78 -2.77
N ALA A 21 5.78 -15.93 -2.63
CA ALA A 21 4.84 -14.88 -3.01
C ALA A 21 5.01 -13.67 -2.04
N PRO A 22 5.27 -12.46 -2.55
CA PRO A 22 5.31 -11.29 -1.70
C PRO A 22 3.94 -11.10 -1.02
N PRO A 23 3.90 -10.68 0.25
CA PRO A 23 2.64 -10.40 0.92
C PRO A 23 1.88 -9.34 0.14
N ALA A 24 0.59 -9.58 -0.11
CA ALA A 24 -0.29 -8.56 -0.64
C ALA A 24 -0.44 -7.48 0.45
N GLY A 25 0.11 -6.29 0.22
CA GLY A 25 -0.08 -5.15 1.12
C GLY A 25 -1.53 -4.69 1.08
N ALA A 26 -2.11 -4.31 2.23
CA ALA A 26 -3.42 -3.68 2.22
C ALA A 26 -3.29 -2.25 1.67
N MET A 27 -4.35 -1.79 1.00
CA MET A 27 -4.46 -0.42 0.50
C MET A 27 -5.59 0.26 1.25
N ILE A 28 -5.33 1.46 1.75
CA ILE A 28 -6.35 2.32 2.35
C ILE A 28 -7.33 2.73 1.26
N ASN A 29 -8.64 2.73 1.55
CA ASN A 29 -9.64 3.23 0.62
C ASN A 29 -9.35 4.72 0.31
N PRO A 30 -9.05 5.09 -0.95
CA PRO A 30 -8.63 6.45 -1.28
C PRO A 30 -9.65 7.53 -0.89
N SER A 31 -10.94 7.23 -1.05
CA SER A 31 -12.02 8.15 -0.69
C SER A 31 -12.13 8.38 0.82
N ALA A 32 -11.90 7.34 1.62
CA ALA A 32 -11.85 7.44 3.08
C ALA A 32 -10.64 8.25 3.52
N GLY A 33 -9.45 7.89 3.02
CA GLY A 33 -8.20 8.58 3.35
C GLY A 33 -8.22 10.07 2.97
N TYR A 34 -8.79 10.42 1.82
CA TYR A 34 -8.94 11.82 1.43
C TYR A 34 -9.93 12.59 2.33
N CYS A 35 -11.07 11.98 2.69
CA CYS A 35 -12.03 12.57 3.61
C CYS A 35 -11.39 12.85 4.98
N GLU A 36 -10.72 11.86 5.55
CA GLU A 36 -10.09 11.94 6.87
C GLU A 36 -8.89 12.90 6.88
N ALA A 37 -8.06 12.88 5.83
CA ALA A 37 -6.93 13.82 5.69
C ALA A 37 -7.38 15.29 5.60
N LEU A 38 -8.62 15.55 5.19
CA LEU A 38 -9.23 16.89 5.22
C LEU A 38 -9.82 17.27 6.58
N GLY A 39 -9.74 16.38 7.57
CA GLY A 39 -10.30 16.54 8.91
C GLY A 39 -11.80 16.25 8.99
N TYR A 40 -12.36 15.53 8.02
CA TYR A 40 -13.77 15.15 8.00
C TYR A 40 -13.98 13.73 8.49
N GLN A 41 -15.20 13.43 8.93
CA GLN A 41 -15.53 12.10 9.40
C GLN A 41 -15.96 11.22 8.23
N TYR A 42 -15.32 10.06 8.07
CA TYR A 42 -15.76 9.03 7.15
C TYR A 42 -16.72 8.05 7.86
N THR A 43 -17.79 7.66 7.18
CA THR A 43 -18.77 6.69 7.67
C THR A 43 -19.14 5.70 6.56
N VAL A 44 -19.58 4.50 6.93
CA VAL A 44 -20.02 3.49 5.96
C VAL A 44 -21.45 3.10 6.29
N THR A 45 -22.29 3.05 5.26
CA THR A 45 -23.63 2.47 5.36
C THR A 45 -23.67 1.14 4.64
N VAL A 46 -24.33 0.14 5.24
CA VAL A 46 -24.54 -1.19 4.66
C VAL A 46 -26.00 -1.30 4.24
N ALA A 47 -26.23 -1.57 2.96
CA ALA A 47 -27.55 -1.83 2.39
C ALA A 47 -28.03 -3.25 2.72
N ALA A 48 -29.33 -3.50 2.53
CA ALA A 48 -29.95 -4.80 2.86
C ALA A 48 -29.40 -5.98 2.04
N ASP A 49 -28.84 -5.70 0.85
CA ASP A 49 -28.16 -6.65 -0.02
C ASP A 49 -26.67 -6.87 0.35
N GLY A 50 -26.19 -6.19 1.39
CA GLY A 50 -24.79 -6.22 1.82
C GLY A 50 -23.89 -5.20 1.12
N GLY A 51 -24.43 -4.39 0.20
CA GLY A 51 -23.68 -3.31 -0.44
C GLY A 51 -23.17 -2.28 0.57
N MET A 52 -21.89 -1.91 0.49
CA MET A 52 -21.29 -0.91 1.36
C MET A 52 -21.04 0.39 0.61
N THR A 53 -21.54 1.51 1.13
CA THR A 53 -21.30 2.85 0.57
C THR A 53 -20.60 3.72 1.60
N GLY A 54 -19.48 4.33 1.19
CA GLY A 54 -18.71 5.25 2.00
C GLY A 54 -19.20 6.69 1.86
N PHE A 55 -19.30 7.39 2.98
CA PHE A 55 -19.75 8.78 3.05
C PHE A 55 -18.76 9.65 3.81
N CYS A 56 -18.55 10.86 3.32
CA CYS A 56 -17.79 11.91 3.99
C CYS A 56 -18.75 12.92 4.63
N VAL A 57 -18.62 13.11 5.95
CA VAL A 57 -19.45 14.04 6.73
C VAL A 57 -18.74 15.39 6.80
N LEU A 58 -19.27 16.33 6.03
CA LEU A 58 -18.77 17.69 5.88
C LEU A 58 -19.34 18.63 6.97
N PRO A 59 -18.76 19.84 7.13
CA PRO A 59 -19.29 20.84 8.05
C PRO A 59 -20.78 21.13 7.83
N GLY A 60 -21.50 21.36 8.93
CA GLY A 60 -22.97 21.49 8.90
C GLY A 60 -23.70 20.15 8.82
N ASN A 61 -23.02 19.04 9.15
CA ASN A 61 -23.58 17.67 9.16
C ASN A 61 -24.06 17.20 7.77
N ARG A 62 -23.45 17.73 6.70
CA ARG A 62 -23.77 17.37 5.33
C ARG A 62 -22.99 16.11 4.96
N SER A 63 -23.69 15.01 4.76
CA SER A 63 -23.10 13.75 4.29
C SER A 63 -23.12 13.67 2.76
N VAL A 64 -22.00 13.34 2.13
CA VAL A 64 -21.88 13.13 0.68
C VAL A 64 -21.15 11.82 0.37
N ASP A 65 -21.43 11.22 -0.78
CA ASP A 65 -20.67 10.05 -1.25
C ASP A 65 -19.17 10.37 -1.32
N ALA A 66 -18.35 9.54 -0.66
CA ALA A 66 -16.93 9.83 -0.48
C ALA A 66 -16.15 9.77 -1.79
N TRP A 67 -16.51 8.87 -2.71
CA TRP A 67 -15.85 8.76 -4.02
C TRP A 67 -16.23 9.95 -4.90
N GLN A 68 -17.50 10.32 -4.96
CA GLN A 68 -17.94 11.52 -5.67
C GLN A 68 -17.26 12.79 -5.12
N PHE A 69 -17.01 12.84 -3.81
CA PHE A 69 -16.30 13.96 -3.19
C PHE A 69 -14.80 13.98 -3.57
N LEU A 70 -14.13 12.83 -3.53
CA LEU A 70 -12.74 12.68 -4.00
C LEU A 70 -12.59 13.08 -5.47
N GLU A 71 -13.53 12.67 -6.33
CA GLU A 71 -13.56 13.02 -7.75
C GLU A 71 -13.93 14.49 -8.01
N GLY A 72 -14.28 15.26 -6.97
CA GLY A 72 -14.67 16.66 -7.07
C GLY A 72 -16.05 16.89 -7.68
N LYS A 73 -16.86 15.83 -7.83
CA LYS A 73 -18.21 15.88 -8.42
C LYS A 73 -19.26 16.44 -7.48
N THR A 74 -19.02 16.35 -6.17
CA THR A 74 -19.90 16.91 -5.13
C THR A 74 -19.11 17.73 -4.14
N ALA A 75 -19.77 18.73 -3.55
CA ALA A 75 -19.22 19.57 -2.49
C ALA A 75 -17.80 20.13 -2.75
N PRO A 76 -17.48 20.61 -3.97
CA PRO A 76 -16.13 21.07 -4.32
C PRO A 76 -15.64 22.19 -3.40
N GLU A 77 -16.54 22.99 -2.81
CA GLU A 77 -16.23 24.04 -1.82
C GLU A 77 -15.50 23.53 -0.57
N PHE A 78 -15.63 22.24 -0.24
CA PHE A 78 -14.95 21.58 0.88
C PHE A 78 -13.70 20.80 0.46
N SER A 79 -13.39 20.74 -0.85
CA SER A 79 -12.21 20.05 -1.38
C SER A 79 -10.90 20.72 -0.94
N TYR A 80 -9.80 19.97 -1.00
CA TYR A 80 -8.47 20.51 -0.75
C TYR A 80 -8.15 21.72 -1.63
N CYS A 81 -8.39 21.62 -2.94
CA CYS A 81 -8.08 22.70 -3.88
C CYS A 81 -8.78 24.01 -3.46
N LYS A 82 -10.06 23.95 -3.09
CA LYS A 82 -10.80 25.14 -2.64
C LYS A 82 -10.33 25.69 -1.30
N LYS A 83 -9.96 24.83 -0.35
CA LYS A 83 -9.31 25.26 0.91
C LYS A 83 -7.99 25.99 0.67
N GLN A 84 -7.25 25.62 -0.38
CA GLN A 84 -6.02 26.30 -0.80
C GLN A 84 -6.24 27.52 -1.71
N GLY A 85 -7.50 27.90 -1.98
CA GLY A 85 -7.82 29.00 -2.88
C GLY A 85 -7.56 28.71 -4.37
N LEU A 86 -7.41 27.43 -4.73
CA LEU A 86 -7.17 26.99 -6.11
C LEU A 86 -8.47 26.63 -6.84
N GLU A 87 -8.42 26.63 -8.17
CA GLU A 87 -9.49 26.05 -8.98
C GLU A 87 -9.42 24.52 -8.90
N ILE A 88 -10.59 23.88 -8.86
CA ILE A 88 -10.74 22.42 -8.96
C ILE A 88 -11.44 22.10 -10.28
N ARG A 89 -10.99 21.03 -10.95
CA ARG A 89 -11.69 20.44 -12.09
C ARG A 89 -11.73 18.93 -11.94
N THR A 90 -12.82 18.32 -12.38
CA THR A 90 -12.89 16.87 -12.61
C THR A 90 -12.42 16.60 -14.04
N VAL A 91 -11.47 15.69 -14.20
CA VAL A 91 -10.91 15.31 -15.50
C VAL A 91 -11.09 13.81 -15.75
N ILE A 92 -11.05 13.42 -17.01
CA ILE A 92 -11.03 12.02 -17.44
C ILE A 92 -9.69 11.79 -18.15
N ASP A 93 -8.71 11.29 -17.41
CA ASP A 93 -7.35 11.09 -17.89
C ASP A 93 -6.64 10.06 -16.99
N PRO A 94 -6.53 8.79 -17.43
CA PRO A 94 -5.91 7.73 -16.63
C PRO A 94 -4.43 7.99 -16.28
N ASP A 95 -3.70 8.72 -17.11
CA ASP A 95 -2.29 9.03 -16.85
C ASP A 95 -2.16 10.08 -15.73
N VAL A 96 -3.12 11.01 -15.63
CA VAL A 96 -3.21 11.99 -14.55
C VAL A 96 -3.77 11.35 -13.27
N CYS A 97 -4.82 10.55 -13.40
CA CYS A 97 -5.58 10.00 -12.27
C CYS A 97 -4.94 8.75 -11.65
N GLY A 98 -4.10 8.03 -12.40
CA GLY A 98 -3.27 6.93 -11.90
C GLY A 98 -4.09 5.87 -11.16
N MET A 99 -3.80 5.68 -9.87
CA MET A 99 -4.44 4.63 -9.07
C MET A 99 -5.91 4.91 -8.71
N LEU A 100 -6.43 6.10 -8.99
CA LEU A 100 -7.83 6.47 -8.70
C LEU A 100 -8.81 6.01 -9.78
N GLY A 101 -8.30 5.55 -10.93
CA GLY A 101 -9.11 5.14 -12.08
C GLY A 101 -9.08 6.18 -13.20
N ASP A 102 -10.12 6.22 -14.03
CA ASP A 102 -10.15 7.06 -15.23
C ASP A 102 -10.54 8.51 -14.94
N THR A 103 -11.23 8.76 -13.82
CA THR A 103 -11.77 10.07 -13.44
C THR A 103 -11.24 10.50 -12.08
N CYS A 104 -10.80 11.75 -11.95
CA CYS A 104 -10.31 12.30 -10.69
C CYS A 104 -10.44 13.82 -10.63
N ALA A 105 -10.31 14.37 -9.42
CA ALA A 105 -10.18 15.81 -9.22
C ALA A 105 -8.72 16.27 -9.34
N VAL A 106 -8.52 17.40 -9.99
CA VAL A 106 -7.24 18.08 -10.11
C VAL A 106 -7.34 19.52 -9.62
N CYS A 107 -6.28 20.01 -8.98
CA CYS A 107 -6.11 21.43 -8.67
C CYS A 107 -5.36 22.12 -9.81
N ILE A 108 -5.79 23.33 -10.17
CA ILE A 108 -5.08 24.21 -11.10
C ILE A 108 -4.26 25.22 -10.31
N LYS A 109 -2.95 25.22 -10.52
CA LYS A 109 -2.03 26.15 -9.86
C LYS A 109 -1.98 27.50 -10.58
N GLY A 110 -1.39 28.50 -9.93
CA GLY A 110 -1.29 29.85 -10.50
C GLY A 110 -0.46 29.95 -11.79
N ASP A 111 0.43 28.99 -12.04
CA ASP A 111 1.21 28.86 -13.28
C ASP A 111 0.46 28.09 -14.39
N GLY A 112 -0.78 27.67 -14.13
CA GLY A 112 -1.60 26.87 -15.05
C GLY A 112 -1.29 25.37 -15.02
N SER A 113 -0.31 24.92 -14.23
CA SER A 113 -0.05 23.49 -14.06
C SER A 113 -1.19 22.81 -13.32
N VAL A 114 -1.40 21.54 -13.64
CA VAL A 114 -2.49 20.71 -13.12
C VAL A 114 -1.89 19.59 -12.29
N GLN A 115 -2.44 19.36 -11.10
CA GLN A 115 -2.02 18.26 -10.23
C GLN A 115 -3.22 17.59 -9.59
N GLU A 116 -3.24 16.26 -9.61
CA GLU A 116 -4.26 15.45 -8.92
C GLU A 116 -4.28 15.77 -7.42
N VAL A 117 -5.49 15.84 -6.85
CA VAL A 117 -5.73 16.41 -5.52
C VAL A 117 -5.02 15.65 -4.40
N THR A 118 -5.02 14.32 -4.41
CA THR A 118 -4.38 13.49 -3.37
C THR A 118 -2.86 13.55 -3.44
N ARG A 119 -2.30 13.61 -4.66
CA ARG A 119 -0.88 13.86 -4.89
C ARG A 119 -0.45 15.25 -4.40
N MET A 120 -1.31 16.25 -4.55
CA MET A 120 -1.02 17.59 -4.07
C MET A 120 -1.04 17.69 -2.53
N MET A 121 -1.85 16.85 -1.89
CA MET A 121 -1.85 16.66 -0.43
C MET A 121 -0.70 15.79 0.07
N GLY A 122 -0.04 15.02 -0.82
CA GLY A 122 0.98 14.05 -0.43
C GLY A 122 0.42 12.82 0.29
N ILE A 123 -0.83 12.44 0.03
CA ILE A 123 -1.44 11.24 0.63
C ILE A 123 -0.82 9.99 -0.01
N ASP A 124 -0.37 9.04 0.82
CA ASP A 124 0.05 7.71 0.40
C ASP A 124 -0.97 6.67 0.90
N PHE A 125 -1.63 5.98 -0.04
CA PHE A 125 -2.65 4.98 0.27
C PHE A 125 -2.08 3.59 0.54
N ARG A 126 -0.77 3.40 0.41
CA ARG A 126 -0.13 2.14 0.81
C ARG A 126 -0.14 2.04 2.32
N GLU A 127 -0.59 0.90 2.86
CA GLU A 127 -0.46 0.62 4.28
C GLU A 127 1.03 0.65 4.66
N LYS A 128 1.42 1.55 5.57
CA LYS A 128 2.76 1.55 6.16
C LYS A 128 2.86 0.27 7.00
N ILE A 129 3.94 -0.51 6.82
CA ILE A 129 4.19 -1.69 7.66
C ILE A 129 4.47 -1.21 9.09
N CYS A 130 3.47 -1.37 9.97
CA CYS A 130 3.58 -1.07 11.38
C CYS A 130 4.30 -2.23 12.07
N SER A 131 5.62 -2.14 12.23
CA SER A 131 6.39 -3.11 13.03
C SER A 131 7.19 -2.38 14.10
N GLY A 132 6.88 -2.64 15.37
CA GLY A 132 7.55 -2.06 16.55
C GLY A 132 6.74 -0.95 17.25
N ASN A 133 7.44 -0.05 17.96
CA ASN A 133 6.88 1.08 18.73
C ASN A 133 6.39 2.25 17.85
N ILE A 134 6.00 1.96 16.61
CA ILE A 134 5.55 2.97 15.63
C ILE A 134 4.04 2.82 15.49
N CYS A 135 3.31 3.82 15.96
CA CYS A 135 1.87 3.91 15.77
C CYS A 135 1.56 4.37 14.34
N CYS A 136 0.59 3.73 13.72
CA CYS A 136 0.11 4.04 12.37
C CYS A 136 -1.22 4.78 12.47
N ASP A 137 -1.17 6.09 12.29
CA ASP A 137 -2.32 6.88 11.90
C ASP A 137 -2.04 7.47 10.51
N PRO A 138 -2.80 7.12 9.46
CA PRO A 138 -2.60 7.67 8.13
C PRO A 138 -3.03 9.14 8.00
N ALA A 139 -3.79 9.69 8.96
CA ALA A 139 -4.25 11.08 8.93
C ALA A 139 -3.26 12.06 9.58
N THR A 140 -2.38 11.57 10.46
CA THR A 140 -1.37 12.39 11.11
C THR A 140 -0.08 11.59 11.28
N ASP A 141 1.03 12.03 10.70
CA ASP A 141 2.39 11.55 11.00
C ASP A 141 2.79 11.94 12.46
N ILE A 142 1.97 11.61 13.45
CA ILE A 142 2.22 11.86 14.86
C ILE A 142 2.75 10.57 15.47
N SER A 143 4.02 10.62 15.86
CA SER A 143 4.55 9.73 16.89
C SER A 143 3.68 9.84 18.13
N CYS A 144 2.93 8.79 18.47
CA CYS A 144 2.27 8.74 19.76
C CYS A 144 3.34 8.70 20.85
N SER A 145 3.45 9.76 21.64
CA SER A 145 4.26 9.77 22.86
C SER A 145 3.60 8.88 23.90
N PHE A 146 4.07 7.64 24.03
CA PHE A 146 3.86 6.88 25.25
C PHE A 146 4.53 7.66 26.38
N ALA A 147 3.78 8.04 27.41
CA ALA A 147 4.32 8.74 28.56
C ALA A 147 5.51 7.93 29.12
N GLN A 148 6.66 8.60 29.23
CA GLN A 148 7.95 8.01 29.54
C GLN A 148 7.94 7.24 30.87
N GLY A 149 8.13 5.92 30.80
CA GLY A 149 8.93 5.19 31.78
C GLY A 149 10.37 5.13 31.25
N THR A 150 11.22 5.98 31.82
CA THR A 150 12.67 6.09 31.66
C THR A 150 13.40 4.94 30.94
N ASN A 151 13.96 5.22 29.76
CA ASN A 151 15.40 5.09 29.50
C ASN A 151 15.74 5.63 28.12
N GLY A 152 16.67 6.58 28.08
CA GLY A 152 17.16 7.17 26.85
C GLY A 152 17.90 6.15 25.99
N SER A 153 17.68 6.24 24.69
CA SER A 153 18.62 5.71 23.70
C SER A 153 18.51 6.60 22.47
N THR A 154 19.53 7.41 22.26
CA THR A 154 19.85 8.03 20.98
C THR A 154 19.96 6.93 19.92
N GLY A 155 18.98 6.82 19.03
CA GLY A 155 18.99 5.92 17.89
C GLY A 155 19.34 6.71 16.64
N THR A 156 20.61 6.64 16.24
CA THR A 156 21.12 7.10 14.95
C THR A 156 20.45 6.39 13.79
N ASP A 157 20.23 7.13 12.70
CA ASP A 157 19.86 6.65 11.38
C ASP A 157 20.64 5.40 10.97
N GLY A 158 19.90 4.38 10.53
CA GLY A 158 20.42 3.08 10.11
C GLY A 158 19.89 2.68 8.74
N SER A 159 20.27 3.43 7.71
CA SER A 159 20.30 2.92 6.34
C SER A 159 21.25 1.70 6.28
N GLY A 160 20.74 0.55 5.84
CA GLY A 160 21.58 -0.58 5.39
C GLY A 160 21.64 -1.80 6.31
N GLN A 161 20.50 -2.38 6.68
CA GLN A 161 20.47 -3.78 7.10
C GLN A 161 20.46 -4.65 5.83
N LYS A 162 21.66 -5.06 5.37
CA LYS A 162 21.77 -6.14 4.38
C LYS A 162 21.15 -7.39 5.00
N ASP A 163 20.06 -7.86 4.42
CA ASP A 163 19.35 -9.07 4.82
C ASP A 163 20.27 -10.29 4.80
N TRP A 164 20.88 -10.59 5.95
CA TRP A 164 21.69 -11.81 6.16
C TRP A 164 20.88 -13.09 5.90
N LEU A 165 19.55 -13.02 6.05
CA LEU A 165 18.63 -14.10 5.72
C LEU A 165 18.63 -14.41 4.21
N SER A 166 18.71 -13.38 3.36
CA SER A 166 18.69 -13.53 1.90
C SER A 166 19.98 -14.18 1.38
N LEU A 167 21.14 -13.85 1.95
CA LEU A 167 22.42 -14.46 1.56
C LEU A 167 22.55 -15.91 2.05
N ALA A 168 22.02 -16.22 3.24
CA ALA A 168 22.00 -17.59 3.74
C ALA A 168 21.10 -18.50 2.89
N VAL A 169 19.92 -18.01 2.49
CA VAL A 169 18.99 -18.74 1.61
C VAL A 169 19.62 -18.96 0.23
N ILE A 170 20.25 -17.94 -0.36
CA ILE A 170 20.97 -18.07 -1.64
C ILE A 170 22.12 -19.08 -1.52
N GLY A 171 22.88 -19.06 -0.43
CA GLY A 171 23.97 -20.00 -0.17
C GLY A 171 23.50 -21.46 -0.09
N ILE A 172 22.37 -21.70 0.59
CA ILE A 172 21.76 -23.05 0.67
C ILE A 172 21.27 -23.51 -0.70
N ILE A 173 20.63 -22.62 -1.48
CA ILE A 173 20.16 -22.95 -2.84
C ILE A 173 21.34 -23.32 -3.75
N VAL A 174 22.43 -22.55 -3.71
CA VAL A 174 23.64 -22.84 -4.51
C VAL A 174 24.26 -24.18 -4.11
N LEU A 175 24.36 -24.49 -2.82
CA LEU A 175 24.87 -25.78 -2.34
C LEU A 175 23.99 -26.95 -2.80
N LEU A 176 22.67 -26.80 -2.78
CA LEU A 176 21.74 -27.82 -3.27
C LEU A 176 21.87 -28.05 -4.78
N ILE A 177 22.07 -26.99 -5.57
CA ILE A 177 22.30 -27.09 -7.02
C ILE A 177 23.62 -27.81 -7.31
N ILE A 178 24.70 -27.47 -6.60
CA ILE A 178 26.00 -28.12 -6.75
C ILE A 178 25.91 -29.61 -6.38
N ALA A 179 25.25 -29.93 -5.26
CA ALA A 179 25.05 -31.31 -4.82
C ALA A 179 24.22 -32.11 -5.84
N ALA A 180 23.16 -31.52 -6.41
CA ALA A 180 22.34 -32.14 -7.44
C ALA A 180 23.11 -32.37 -8.76
N ALA A 181 23.93 -31.40 -9.19
CA ALA A 181 24.78 -31.53 -10.36
C ALA A 181 25.84 -32.63 -10.15
N ALA A 182 26.47 -32.69 -8.98
CA ALA A 182 27.43 -33.73 -8.62
C ALA A 182 26.76 -35.12 -8.61
N TYR A 183 25.55 -35.23 -8.04
CA TYR A 183 24.77 -36.46 -8.06
C TYR A 183 24.43 -36.92 -9.48
N PHE A 184 24.02 -35.99 -10.36
CA PHE A 184 23.67 -36.31 -11.75
C PHE A 184 24.89 -36.74 -12.58
N LEU A 185 26.04 -36.09 -12.37
CA LEU A 185 27.31 -36.45 -13.01
C LEU A 185 27.82 -37.81 -12.52
N MET A 186 27.64 -38.14 -11.23
CA MET A 186 27.97 -39.46 -10.70
C MET A 186 27.04 -40.55 -11.24
N ARG A 187 25.74 -40.26 -11.42
CA ARG A 187 24.78 -41.22 -11.99
C ARG A 187 25.04 -41.53 -13.47
N LYS A 188 25.57 -40.57 -14.23
CA LYS A 188 25.90 -40.73 -15.66
C LYS A 188 27.17 -41.56 -15.91
N LYS A 189 27.96 -41.83 -14.85
CA LYS A 189 29.23 -42.57 -14.89
C LYS A 189 29.12 -44.05 -14.45
N ILE A 190 27.90 -44.55 -14.20
CA ILE A 190 27.67 -45.96 -13.89
C ILE A 190 27.14 -46.64 -15.16
N PRO A 191 27.97 -47.36 -15.94
CA PRO A 191 27.51 -48.22 -17.03
C PRO A 191 26.74 -49.44 -16.52
#